data_AF-A0A7S3F0L1-F1
#
_entry.id   AF-A0A7S3F0L1-F1
#
_cell.length_a   1.000
_cell.length_b   1.000
_cell.length_c   1.000
_cell.angle_alpha   90.00
_cell.angle_beta   90.00
_cell.angle_gamma   90.00
#
_symmetry.space_group_name_H-M   'P 1'
#
loop_
_entity.id
_entity.type
_entity.pdbx_description
1 polymer ?
#
loop_
_entity_poly.entity_id
_entity_poly.type
_entity_poly.pdbx_seq_one_letter_code
_entity_poly.pdbx_strand_id
1 'polypeptide(L)'
;MGPEGAKHIANLLTVNASVTSVDLSNNQLCGIDMFGNGTYTADGYKAIAASIAVTASVTSVNLLRNEFDTEAASMLLKVKEQKPMLRTLCGLTHAETELNYQYNGLGPADAMLLAPELQVMPSVTSAFALCSVFYS
;
A
#
# COMPACT_ATOMS: atom_id res chain seq x y z
N MET A 1 -6.70 -7.38 -10.17
CA MET A 1 -5.39 -7.54 -10.86
C MET A 1 -4.49 -8.44 -10.02
N GLY A 2 -3.79 -9.41 -10.62
CA GLY A 2 -2.88 -10.33 -9.93
C GLY A 2 -1.39 -9.94 -9.99
N PRO A 3 -0.46 -10.82 -9.57
CA PRO A 3 0.98 -10.56 -9.54
C PRO A 3 1.58 -10.20 -10.90
N GLU A 4 1.12 -10.83 -11.99
CA GLU A 4 1.59 -10.49 -13.35
C GLU A 4 1.15 -9.09 -13.77
N GLY A 5 -0.07 -8.67 -13.41
CA GLY A 5 -0.51 -7.29 -13.65
C GLY A 5 0.33 -6.28 -12.86
N ALA A 6 0.71 -6.62 -11.63
CA ALA A 6 1.64 -5.83 -10.82
C ALA A 6 2.98 -5.62 -11.53
N LYS A 7 3.55 -6.66 -12.14
CA LYS A 7 4.81 -6.58 -12.91
C LYS A 7 4.68 -5.64 -14.12
N HIS A 8 3.55 -5.66 -14.81
CA HIS A 8 3.31 -4.74 -15.93
C HIS A 8 3.21 -3.29 -15.47
N ILE A 9 2.51 -3.02 -14.36
CA ILE A 9 2.47 -1.68 -13.76
C ILE A 9 3.86 -1.26 -13.29
N ALA A 10 4.60 -2.13 -12.62
CA ALA A 10 5.96 -1.86 -12.18
C ALA A 10 6.86 -1.43 -13.36
N ASN A 11 6.80 -2.14 -14.48
CA ASN A 11 7.52 -1.78 -15.70
C ASN A 11 7.04 -0.44 -16.30
N LEU A 12 5.74 -0.14 -16.22
CA LEU A 12 5.21 1.14 -16.68
C LEU A 12 5.74 2.31 -15.83
N LEU A 13 5.84 2.14 -14.50
CA LEU A 13 6.34 3.17 -13.60
C LEU A 13 7.81 3.48 -13.85
N THR A 14 8.64 2.48 -14.16
CA THR A 14 10.07 2.70 -14.41
C THR A 14 10.35 3.48 -15.70
N VAL A 15 9.46 3.40 -16.69
CA VAL A 15 9.63 4.12 -17.97
C VAL A 15 8.87 5.44 -18.02
N ASN A 16 7.85 5.62 -17.17
CA ASN A 16 6.99 6.81 -17.18
C ASN A 16 7.40 7.81 -16.09
N ALA A 17 8.13 8.84 -16.50
CA ALA A 17 8.56 9.91 -15.60
C ALA A 17 7.45 10.93 -15.22
N SER A 18 6.25 10.81 -15.81
CA SER A 18 5.14 11.73 -15.55
C SER A 18 4.16 11.22 -14.49
N VAL A 19 4.16 9.92 -14.21
CA VAL A 19 3.27 9.35 -13.20
C VAL A 19 3.77 9.70 -11.80
N THR A 20 2.91 10.38 -11.04
CA THR A 20 3.20 10.82 -9.67
C THR A 20 2.35 10.10 -8.62
N SER A 21 1.17 9.62 -9.00
CA SER A 21 0.24 8.90 -8.12
C SER A 21 -0.27 7.62 -8.79
N VAL A 22 -0.35 6.54 -8.03
CA VAL A 22 -0.82 5.23 -8.51
C VAL A 22 -1.74 4.61 -7.46
N ASP A 23 -2.98 4.27 -7.86
CA ASP A 23 -3.88 3.50 -7.00
C ASP A 23 -3.88 2.03 -7.44
N LEU A 24 -3.35 1.16 -6.59
CA LEU A 24 -3.37 -0.29 -6.78
C LEU A 24 -4.14 -0.99 -5.65
N SER A 25 -4.95 -0.25 -4.89
CA SER A 25 -5.75 -0.83 -3.83
C SER A 25 -6.75 -1.84 -4.36
N ASN A 26 -7.23 -2.75 -3.51
CA ASN A 26 -8.27 -3.73 -3.88
C ASN A 26 -7.88 -4.66 -5.03
N ASN A 27 -6.66 -5.18 -4.98
CA ASN A 27 -6.17 -6.13 -5.98
C ASN A 27 -5.69 -7.41 -5.29
N GLN A 28 -5.13 -8.31 -6.08
CA GLN A 28 -4.59 -9.60 -5.66
C GLN A 28 -3.09 -9.60 -5.96
N LEU A 29 -2.37 -8.53 -5.57
CA LEU A 29 -0.95 -8.38 -5.92
C LEU A 29 -0.10 -9.53 -5.35
N CYS A 30 -0.55 -10.18 -4.29
CA CYS A 30 0.07 -11.39 -3.75
C CYS A 30 -0.51 -12.71 -4.32
N GLY A 31 -1.45 -12.68 -5.27
CA GLY A 31 -1.97 -13.87 -5.94
C GLY A 31 -3.09 -14.62 -5.20
N ILE A 32 -3.60 -14.07 -4.10
CA ILE A 32 -4.81 -14.54 -3.41
C ILE A 32 -5.89 -13.45 -3.37
N ASP A 33 -7.15 -13.87 -3.33
CA ASP A 33 -8.30 -12.99 -3.09
C ASP A 33 -8.60 -12.82 -1.59
N MET A 34 -9.58 -11.96 -1.26
CA MET A 34 -10.00 -11.67 0.12
C MET A 34 -10.57 -12.86 0.89
N PHE A 35 -10.86 -13.97 0.21
CA PHE A 35 -11.32 -15.21 0.82
C PHE A 35 -10.18 -16.24 0.94
N GLY A 36 -8.96 -15.87 0.56
CA GLY A 36 -7.78 -16.73 0.57
C GLY A 36 -7.69 -17.68 -0.62
N ASN A 37 -8.51 -17.51 -1.66
CA ASN A 37 -8.43 -18.36 -2.85
C ASN A 37 -7.27 -17.90 -3.74
N GLY A 38 -6.45 -18.85 -4.21
CA GLY A 38 -5.34 -18.58 -5.12
C GLY A 38 -4.05 -19.21 -4.62
N THR A 39 -2.92 -18.64 -5.03
CA THR A 39 -1.59 -19.06 -4.54
C THR A 39 -0.80 -17.83 -4.15
N TYR A 40 -0.48 -17.73 -2.87
CA TYR A 40 0.28 -16.61 -2.35
C TYR A 40 1.67 -16.58 -2.99
N THR A 41 2.06 -15.40 -3.47
CA THR A 41 3.38 -15.13 -4.04
C THR A 41 3.82 -13.72 -3.70
N ALA A 42 5.12 -13.57 -3.47
CA ALA A 42 5.74 -12.29 -3.21
C ALA A 42 5.97 -11.44 -4.46
N ASP A 43 5.81 -12.03 -5.65
CA ASP A 43 6.21 -11.44 -6.92
C ASP A 43 5.60 -10.07 -7.19
N GLY A 44 4.30 -9.89 -6.92
CA GLY A 44 3.61 -8.67 -7.29
C GLY A 44 4.03 -7.48 -6.43
N TYR A 45 4.02 -7.62 -5.11
CA TYR A 45 4.45 -6.52 -4.24
C TYR A 45 5.96 -6.26 -4.31
N LYS A 46 6.79 -7.29 -4.56
CA LYS A 46 8.23 -7.09 -4.79
C LYS A 46 8.50 -6.31 -6.07
N ALA A 47 7.78 -6.60 -7.15
CA ALA A 47 7.90 -5.85 -8.39
C ALA A 47 7.52 -4.37 -8.20
N ILE A 48 6.40 -4.11 -7.51
CA ILE A 48 5.97 -2.74 -7.18
C ILE A 48 7.01 -2.04 -6.28
N ALA A 49 7.46 -2.69 -5.21
CA ALA A 49 8.49 -2.17 -4.31
C ALA A 49 9.78 -1.79 -5.07
N ALA A 50 10.27 -2.66 -5.94
CA ALA A 50 11.46 -2.41 -6.76
C ALA A 50 11.25 -1.23 -7.71
N SER A 51 10.08 -1.13 -8.36
CA SER A 51 9.76 0.00 -9.25
C SER A 51 9.68 1.33 -8.50
N ILE A 52 9.04 1.35 -7.32
CA ILE A 52 8.95 2.55 -6.49
C ILE A 52 10.35 3.00 -6.08
N ALA A 53 11.22 2.08 -5.65
CA ALA A 53 12.58 2.40 -5.22
C ALA A 53 13.35 3.19 -6.29
N VAL A 54 13.20 2.84 -7.57
CA VAL A 54 13.94 3.48 -8.67
C VAL A 54 13.21 4.66 -9.34
N THR A 55 11.89 4.74 -9.24
CA THR A 55 11.09 5.74 -9.97
C THR A 55 11.02 7.07 -9.24
N ALA A 56 11.70 8.11 -9.72
CA ALA A 56 11.79 9.40 -9.02
C ALA A 56 10.47 10.19 -8.95
N SER A 57 9.59 10.05 -9.96
CA SER A 57 8.37 10.86 -10.09
C SER A 57 7.24 10.44 -9.15
N VAL A 58 7.20 9.16 -8.74
CA VAL A 58 6.12 8.62 -7.91
C VAL A 58 6.26 9.11 -6.48
N THR A 59 5.23 9.83 -6.03
CA THR A 59 5.13 10.39 -4.68
C THR A 59 3.96 9.82 -3.89
N SER A 60 2.99 9.18 -4.54
CA SER A 60 1.83 8.58 -3.89
C SER A 60 1.54 7.20 -4.50
N VAL A 61 1.41 6.20 -3.66
CA VAL A 61 0.91 4.88 -4.06
C VAL A 61 -0.15 4.45 -3.06
N ASN A 62 -1.22 3.81 -3.51
CA ASN A 62 -2.16 3.13 -2.63
C ASN A 62 -2.03 1.61 -2.84
N LEU A 63 -1.59 0.89 -1.81
CA LEU A 63 -1.39 -0.55 -1.84
C LEU A 63 -2.32 -1.32 -0.90
N LEU A 64 -3.30 -0.65 -0.28
CA LEU A 64 -4.19 -1.29 0.68
C LEU A 64 -5.05 -2.39 0.04
N ARG A 65 -5.48 -3.36 0.84
CA ARG A 65 -6.39 -4.44 0.42
C ARG A 65 -5.83 -5.24 -0.75
N ASN A 66 -4.61 -5.70 -0.56
CA ASN A 66 -3.90 -6.57 -1.50
C ASN A 66 -3.52 -7.91 -0.88
N GLU A 67 -4.16 -8.26 0.23
CA GLU A 67 -3.96 -9.52 0.98
C GLU A 67 -2.48 -9.77 1.32
N PHE A 68 -1.77 -8.69 1.65
CA PHE A 68 -0.39 -8.77 2.11
C PHE A 68 -0.30 -9.42 3.48
N ASP A 69 0.80 -10.14 3.70
CA ASP A 69 1.25 -10.49 5.03
C ASP A 69 2.05 -9.35 5.67
N THR A 70 2.42 -9.53 6.93
CA THR A 70 3.19 -8.54 7.70
C THR A 70 4.63 -8.39 7.21
N GLU A 71 5.18 -9.40 6.52
CA GLU A 71 6.52 -9.33 5.90
C GLU A 71 6.52 -8.39 4.70
N ALA A 72 5.50 -8.49 3.84
CA ALA A 72 5.27 -7.61 2.71
C ALA A 72 5.08 -6.16 3.18
N ALA A 73 4.24 -5.93 4.20
CA ALA A 73 4.08 -4.59 4.79
C ALA A 73 5.41 -4.04 5.32
N SER A 74 6.19 -4.84 6.05
CA SER A 74 7.49 -4.45 6.56
C SER A 74 8.49 -4.10 5.46
N MET A 75 8.48 -4.83 4.35
CA MET A 75 9.32 -4.53 3.18
C MET A 75 8.92 -3.21 2.53
N LEU A 76 7.61 -3.01 2.32
CA LEU A 76 7.09 -1.79 1.70
C LEU A 76 7.41 -0.54 2.55
N LEU A 77 7.30 -0.64 3.88
CA LEU A 77 7.71 0.43 4.80
C LEU A 77 9.20 0.77 4.67
N LYS A 78 10.08 -0.23 4.58
CA LYS A 78 11.52 0.00 4.33
C LYS A 78 11.78 0.74 3.01
N VAL A 79 11.02 0.42 1.96
CA VAL A 79 11.13 1.14 0.68
C VAL A 79 10.69 2.60 0.82
N LYS A 80 9.60 2.86 1.58
CA LYS A 80 9.15 4.23 1.88
C LYS A 80 10.21 5.01 2.67
N GLU A 81 10.82 4.41 3.68
CA GLU A 81 11.90 5.03 4.47
C GLU A 81 13.11 5.42 3.62
N GLN A 82 13.47 4.59 2.64
CA GLN A 82 14.57 4.85 1.73
C GLN A 82 14.23 5.87 0.63
N LYS A 83 12.95 6.25 0.50
CA LYS A 83 12.44 7.10 -0.58
C LYS A 83 11.76 8.35 -0.03
N PRO A 84 12.51 9.43 0.26
CA PRO A 84 11.96 10.62 0.91
C PRO A 84 10.89 11.36 0.11
N MET A 85 10.84 11.16 -1.21
CA MET A 85 9.80 11.74 -2.08
C MET A 85 8.48 10.96 -2.04
N LEU A 86 8.49 9.71 -1.54
CA LEU A 86 7.28 8.90 -1.43
C LEU A 86 6.52 9.27 -0.17
N ARG A 87 5.44 10.03 -0.38
CA ARG A 87 4.60 10.56 0.68
C ARG A 87 3.73 9.49 1.33
N THR A 88 3.08 8.65 0.54
CA THR A 88 2.08 7.68 1.02
C THR A 88 2.19 6.34 0.28
N LEU A 89 1.94 5.25 1.02
CA LEU A 89 1.68 3.89 0.52
C LEU A 89 0.19 3.50 0.65
N CYS A 90 -0.61 4.38 1.24
CA CYS A 90 -2.03 4.19 1.52
C CYS A 90 -2.93 5.10 0.67
N GLY A 91 -2.36 5.89 -0.24
CA GLY A 91 -3.09 6.83 -1.09
C GLY A 91 -3.61 8.09 -0.37
N LEU A 92 -3.12 8.39 0.83
CA LEU A 92 -3.61 9.51 1.64
C LEU A 92 -3.03 10.85 1.17
N THR A 93 -3.87 11.89 1.15
CA THR A 93 -3.47 13.26 0.83
C THR A 93 -2.94 14.03 2.04
N HIS A 94 -2.96 13.43 3.23
CA HIS A 94 -2.67 14.02 4.55
C HIS A 94 -3.46 15.29 4.88
N ALA A 95 -4.53 15.57 4.14
CA ALA A 95 -5.48 16.65 4.41
C ALA A 95 -6.80 16.09 4.96
N GLU A 96 -6.92 14.77 5.07
CA GLU A 96 -8.09 14.09 5.61
C GLU A 96 -8.29 14.46 7.07
N THR A 97 -9.54 14.72 7.44
CA THR A 97 -9.98 14.96 8.83
C THR A 97 -10.61 13.71 9.46
N GLU A 98 -11.06 12.79 8.61
CA GLU A 98 -11.67 11.53 8.99
C GLU A 98 -11.24 10.44 8.02
N LEU A 99 -10.92 9.26 8.57
CA LEU A 99 -10.63 8.07 7.79
C LEU A 99 -11.64 6.98 8.15
N ASN A 100 -12.45 6.58 7.17
CA ASN A 100 -13.46 5.54 7.37
C ASN A 100 -13.14 4.31 6.51
N TYR A 101 -12.52 3.33 7.16
CA TYR A 101 -12.21 2.02 6.61
C TYR A 101 -13.11 0.91 7.19
N GLN A 102 -14.27 1.25 7.75
CA GLN A 102 -15.22 0.24 8.23
C GLN A 102 -15.66 -0.67 7.08
N TYR A 103 -15.74 -1.97 7.35
CA TYR A 103 -16.14 -3.00 6.37
C TYR A 103 -15.30 -3.06 5.09
N ASN A 104 -14.13 -2.42 5.08
CA ASN A 104 -13.19 -2.46 3.95
C ASN A 104 -12.21 -3.64 4.02
N GLY A 105 -12.44 -4.62 4.89
CA GLY A 105 -11.60 -5.84 4.94
C GLY A 105 -10.11 -5.57 5.14
N LEU A 106 -9.75 -4.54 5.92
CA LEU A 106 -8.34 -4.24 6.19
C LEU A 106 -7.70 -5.35 7.04
N GLY A 107 -6.66 -5.97 6.50
CA GLY A 107 -5.88 -6.98 7.20
C GLY A 107 -4.82 -6.37 8.14
N PRO A 108 -4.11 -7.21 8.92
CA PRO A 108 -3.00 -6.75 9.76
C PRO A 108 -1.92 -5.98 9.00
N ALA A 109 -1.61 -6.40 7.76
CA ALA A 109 -0.64 -5.72 6.91
C ALA A 109 -1.10 -4.31 6.51
N ASP A 110 -2.38 -4.12 6.20
CA ASP A 110 -2.94 -2.80 5.88
C ASP A 110 -2.87 -1.88 7.10
N ALA A 111 -3.18 -2.40 8.29
CA ALA A 111 -3.04 -1.64 9.54
C ALA A 111 -1.58 -1.24 9.79
N MET A 112 -0.62 -2.12 9.50
CA MET A 112 0.81 -1.79 9.59
C MET A 112 1.23 -0.68 8.63
N LEU A 113 0.69 -0.66 7.40
CA LEU A 113 0.96 0.41 6.43
C LEU A 113 0.33 1.74 6.83
N LEU A 114 -0.89 1.72 7.37
CA LEU A 114 -1.63 2.91 7.79
C LEU A 114 -1.06 3.56 9.07
N ALA A 115 -0.61 2.75 10.04
CA ALA A 115 -0.16 3.23 11.34
C ALA A 115 0.88 4.39 11.28
N PRO A 116 1.99 4.30 10.51
CA PRO A 116 2.95 5.39 10.43
C PRO A 116 2.41 6.63 9.70
N GLU A 117 1.40 6.50 8.83
CA GLU A 117 0.80 7.65 8.16
C GLU A 117 -0.09 8.46 9.13
N LEU A 118 -0.84 7.77 9.98
CA LEU A 118 -1.65 8.43 11.02
C LEU A 118 -0.81 9.25 11.99
N GLN A 119 0.41 8.80 12.31
CA GLN A 119 1.32 9.52 13.21
C GLN A 119 1.75 10.89 12.66
N VAL A 120 1.73 11.07 11.34
CA VAL A 120 2.13 12.32 10.67
C VAL A 120 0.94 13.13 10.16
N MET A 121 -0.29 12.73 10.52
CA MET A 121 -1.54 13.38 10.11
C MET A 121 -2.26 14.00 11.31
N PRO A 122 -1.87 15.22 11.74
CA PRO A 122 -2.50 15.90 12.88
C PRO A 122 -3.94 16.32 12.62
N SER A 123 -4.37 16.34 11.35
CA SER A 123 -5.74 16.69 10.94
C SER A 123 -6.76 15.59 11.22
N VAL A 124 -6.32 14.32 11.30
CA VAL A 124 -7.23 13.19 11.50
C VAL A 124 -7.62 13.14 12.98
N THR A 125 -8.86 13.52 13.28
CA THR A 125 -9.41 13.46 14.64
C THR A 125 -10.20 12.17 14.89
N SER A 126 -10.54 11.45 13.81
CA SER A 126 -11.33 10.22 13.84
C SER A 126 -10.82 9.24 12.80
N ALA A 127 -10.42 8.04 13.22
CA ALA A 127 -10.04 6.94 12.34
C ALA A 127 -10.87 5.71 12.70
N PHE A 128 -11.77 5.32 11.81
CA PHE A 128 -12.64 4.15 11.97
C PHE A 128 -12.13 3.01 11.10
N ALA A 129 -11.36 2.10 11.67
CA ALA A 129 -11.03 0.80 11.07
C ALA A 129 -11.59 -0.30 11.97
N LEU A 130 -12.29 -1.29 11.42
CA LEU A 130 -12.90 -2.37 12.20
C LEU A 130 -11.90 -3.43 12.69
N CYS A 131 -10.61 -3.13 12.74
CA CYS A 131 -9.59 -4.14 13.00
C CYS A 131 -8.95 -3.97 14.38
N SER A 132 -8.93 -5.07 15.13
CA SER A 132 -8.44 -5.32 16.49
C SER A 132 -6.94 -5.02 16.72
N VAL A 133 -6.32 -4.10 15.96
CA VAL A 133 -4.86 -3.96 15.82
C VAL A 133 -4.32 -2.71 16.53
N PHE A 134 -5.17 -1.79 17.01
CA PHE A 134 -4.73 -0.69 17.88
C PHE A 134 -4.57 -1.09 19.35
N TYR A 135 -4.83 -2.36 19.70
CA TYR A 135 -4.56 -2.95 21.00
C TYR A 135 -3.67 -4.19 20.84
N SER A 136 -2.35 -3.98 20.77
CA SER A 136 -1.34 -4.99 21.05
C SER A 136 -0.08 -4.28 21.53
#